data_AF-A0A2M7P9B2-F1
#
_entry.id   AF-A0A2M7P9B2-F1
#
_cell.length_a   1.000
_cell.length_b   1.000
_cell.length_c   1.000
_cell.angle_alpha   90.00
_cell.angle_beta   90.00
_cell.angle_gamma   90.00
#
_symmetry.space_group_name_H-M   'P 1'
#
loop_
_entity.id
_entity.type
_entity.pdbx_description
1 polymer ?
#
loop_
_entity_poly.entity_id
_entity_poly.type
_entity_poly.pdbx_seq_one_letter_code
_entity_poly.pdbx_strand_id
1 'polypeptide(L)'
;GNLLMALANKFNRLLLSTGNKSEMAVGYCTLYGDMSGGLAVIADVPKTMVYRLARHINQERPMIPARTLTRPPTAELAPGQRDDDDLPPYDLLDPILAAYLEENKSIAEIIAMGFDQAVVEDVVRRIRRNEYKRKQAAIGLKVTTKAFGHGRRYPICENYQEGGN
;
A
#
# COMPACT_ATOMS: atom_id res chain seq x y z
N GLY A 1 2.43 10.73 -13.12
CA GLY A 1 2.07 9.83 -14.24
C GLY A 1 2.43 10.37 -15.61
N ASN A 2 1.84 11.50 -16.04
CA ASN A 2 1.80 11.92 -17.45
C ASN A 2 3.15 11.99 -18.17
N LEU A 3 4.18 12.61 -17.55
CA LEU A 3 5.50 12.72 -18.15
C LEU A 3 6.14 11.34 -18.38
N LEU A 4 6.09 10.46 -17.38
CA LEU A 4 6.65 9.11 -17.47
C LEU A 4 5.90 8.26 -18.51
N MET A 5 4.58 8.41 -18.59
CA MET A 5 3.78 7.76 -19.64
C MET A 5 4.12 8.27 -21.04
N ALA A 6 4.34 9.58 -21.20
CA ALA A 6 4.75 10.14 -22.49
C ALA A 6 6.12 9.60 -22.94
N LEU A 7 7.08 9.49 -22.02
CA LEU A 7 8.38 8.86 -22.29
C LEU A 7 8.24 7.38 -22.62
N ALA A 8 7.43 6.64 -21.86
CA ALA A 8 7.17 5.22 -22.11
C ALA A 8 6.59 4.99 -23.51
N ASN A 9 5.61 5.80 -23.91
CA ASN A 9 5.02 5.74 -25.25
C ASN A 9 6.03 6.10 -26.35
N LYS A 10 6.78 7.19 -26.18
CA LYS A 10 7.76 7.66 -27.19
C LYS A 10 8.86 6.63 -27.45
N PHE A 11 9.31 5.93 -26.42
CA PHE A 11 10.43 5.00 -26.49
C PHE A 11 10.01 3.52 -26.48
N ASN A 12 8.72 3.22 -26.67
CA ASN A 12 8.15 1.87 -26.66
C ASN A 12 8.56 1.06 -25.41
N ARG A 13 8.34 1.63 -24.23
CA ARG A 13 8.64 1.03 -22.92
C ARG A 13 7.35 0.82 -22.13
N LEU A 14 7.42 -0.09 -21.15
CA LEU A 14 6.36 -0.28 -20.16
C LEU A 14 6.67 0.55 -18.92
N LEU A 15 5.75 1.44 -18.52
CA LEU A 15 5.89 2.15 -17.25
C LEU A 15 5.56 1.21 -16.08
N LEU A 16 6.47 1.09 -15.12
CA LEU A 16 6.27 0.34 -13.89
C LEU A 16 5.83 1.29 -12.77
N SER A 17 4.69 1.00 -12.14
CA SER A 17 4.27 1.67 -10.92
C SER A 17 4.94 1.03 -9.70
N THR A 18 5.22 1.85 -8.69
CA THR A 18 6.01 1.49 -7.50
C THR A 18 5.20 1.51 -6.21
N GLY A 19 3.88 1.61 -6.29
CA GLY A 19 3.00 1.53 -5.12
C GLY A 19 3.04 0.14 -4.48
N ASN A 20 3.25 0.06 -3.17
CA ASN A 20 3.26 -1.22 -2.43
C ASN A 20 1.91 -1.54 -1.79
N LYS A 21 1.75 -2.75 -1.24
CA LYS A 21 0.48 -3.22 -0.70
C LYS A 21 -0.05 -2.32 0.41
N SER A 22 0.83 -1.83 1.29
CA SER A 22 0.46 -1.00 2.44
C SER A 22 -0.08 0.36 2.00
N GLU A 23 0.60 1.01 1.05
CA GLU A 23 0.16 2.26 0.44
C GLU A 23 -1.18 2.09 -0.31
N MET A 24 -1.31 1.04 -1.12
CA MET A 24 -2.54 0.75 -1.86
C MET A 24 -3.71 0.44 -0.93
N ALA A 25 -3.46 -0.25 0.18
CA ALA A 25 -4.49 -0.62 1.15
C ALA A 25 -5.14 0.62 1.77
N VAL A 26 -4.35 1.53 2.33
CA VAL A 26 -4.86 2.75 2.98
C VAL A 26 -5.10 3.92 2.01
N GLY A 27 -4.83 3.71 0.71
CA GLY A 27 -5.00 4.71 -0.33
C GLY A 27 -4.03 5.89 -0.25
N TYR A 28 -2.85 5.63 0.30
CA TYR A 28 -1.72 6.56 0.32
C TYR A 28 -1.04 6.58 -1.05
N CYS A 29 -1.82 7.01 -2.03
CA CYS A 29 -1.45 7.06 -3.44
C CYS A 29 -2.28 8.12 -4.17
N THR A 30 -1.72 8.59 -5.28
CA THR A 30 -2.30 9.65 -6.09
C THR A 30 -2.78 9.07 -7.43
N LEU A 31 -4.08 9.18 -7.69
CA LEU A 31 -4.64 8.79 -9.00
C LEU A 31 -3.94 9.57 -10.12
N TYR A 32 -3.53 8.86 -11.16
CA TYR A 32 -2.78 9.39 -12.31
C TYR A 32 -1.39 9.98 -11.94
N GLY A 33 -0.97 9.79 -10.69
CA GLY A 33 0.33 10.13 -10.15
C GLY A 33 1.25 8.92 -10.15
N ASP A 34 1.46 8.35 -8.97
CA ASP A 34 2.26 7.16 -8.66
C ASP A 34 1.59 5.84 -9.10
N MET A 35 0.25 5.83 -9.21
CA MET A 35 -0.52 4.69 -9.69
C MET A 35 -0.44 4.50 -11.21
N SER A 36 0.10 5.48 -11.95
CA SER A 36 0.26 5.36 -13.40
C SER A 36 1.30 4.30 -13.75
N GLY A 37 0.91 3.35 -14.58
CA GLY A 37 1.81 2.33 -15.12
C GLY A 37 1.02 1.25 -15.86
N GLY A 38 1.73 0.39 -16.59
CA GLY A 38 1.14 -0.82 -17.17
C GLY A 38 1.28 -2.04 -16.24
N LEU A 39 2.20 -2.00 -15.28
CA LEU A 39 2.41 -3.04 -14.28
C LEU A 39 2.82 -2.42 -12.94
N ALA A 40 2.18 -2.84 -11.85
CA ALA A 40 2.54 -2.44 -10.49
C ALA A 40 3.29 -3.60 -9.80
N VAL A 41 4.61 -3.62 -9.94
CA VAL A 41 5.47 -4.79 -9.66
C VAL A 41 5.37 -5.23 -8.19
N ILE A 42 5.29 -4.27 -7.27
CA ILE A 42 5.28 -4.52 -5.83
C ILE A 42 3.91 -4.26 -5.18
N ALA A 43 2.84 -4.19 -5.96
CA ALA A 43 1.50 -3.85 -5.48
C ALA A 43 0.92 -4.81 -4.42
N ASP A 44 1.43 -6.03 -4.34
CA ASP A 44 1.03 -7.02 -3.33
C ASP A 44 2.15 -7.30 -2.31
N VAL A 45 3.21 -6.48 -2.27
CA VAL A 45 4.30 -6.61 -1.28
C VAL A 45 4.05 -5.62 -0.12
N PRO A 46 3.88 -6.07 1.14
CA PRO A 46 3.81 -5.16 2.29
C PRO A 46 5.09 -4.32 2.45
N LYS A 47 4.99 -3.10 2.99
CA LYS A 47 6.15 -2.19 3.13
C LYS A 47 7.28 -2.81 3.96
N THR A 48 6.96 -3.46 5.06
CA THR A 48 7.92 -4.19 5.89
C THR A 48 8.66 -5.27 5.09
N MET A 49 7.96 -5.96 4.18
CA MET A 49 8.55 -6.93 3.27
C MET A 49 9.43 -6.27 2.20
N VAL A 50 9.06 -5.09 1.68
CA VAL A 50 9.91 -4.31 0.75
C VAL A 50 11.28 -4.03 1.38
N TYR A 51 11.33 -3.57 2.63
CA TYR A 51 12.60 -3.33 3.33
C TYR A 51 13.41 -4.62 3.54
N ARG A 52 12.76 -5.73 3.89
CA ARG A 52 13.40 -7.04 4.03
C ARG A 52 14.00 -7.52 2.70
N LEU A 53 13.26 -7.41 1.61
CA LEU A 53 13.73 -7.78 0.26
C LEU A 53 14.90 -6.91 -0.18
N ALA A 54 14.85 -5.61 0.04
CA ALA A 54 15.94 -4.71 -0.32
C ALA A 54 17.23 -5.03 0.46
N ARG A 55 17.13 -5.34 1.76
CA ARG A 55 18.27 -5.79 2.57
C ARG A 55 18.82 -7.12 2.07
N HIS A 56 17.96 -8.07 1.73
CA HIS A 56 18.35 -9.36 1.18
C HIS A 56 19.09 -9.22 -0.16
N ILE A 57 18.56 -8.44 -1.10
CA ILE A 57 19.22 -8.13 -2.39
C ILE A 57 20.61 -7.52 -2.15
N ASN A 58 20.72 -6.58 -1.21
CA ASN A 58 21.99 -5.92 -0.90
C ASN A 58 23.05 -6.85 -0.28
N GLN A 59 22.64 -7.93 0.39
CA GLN A 59 23.58 -8.94 0.90
C GLN A 59 24.28 -9.69 -0.23
N GLU A 60 23.54 -9.99 -1.31
CA GLU A 60 24.09 -10.65 -2.50
C GLU A 60 24.80 -9.66 -3.41
N ARG A 61 24.24 -8.46 -3.59
CA ARG A 61 24.79 -7.41 -4.44
C ARG A 61 24.36 -6.02 -3.95
N PRO A 62 25.28 -5.14 -3.52
CA PRO A 62 24.95 -3.83 -2.94
C PRO A 62 24.48 -2.82 -4.01
N MET A 63 23.28 -3.03 -4.56
CA MET A 63 22.68 -2.21 -5.62
C MET A 63 21.85 -1.05 -5.06
N ILE A 64 21.20 -1.24 -3.91
CA ILE A 64 20.28 -0.26 -3.32
C ILE A 64 21.08 0.59 -2.32
N PRO A 65 21.16 1.92 -2.48
CA PRO A 65 21.91 2.76 -1.55
C PRO A 65 21.44 2.61 -0.10
N ALA A 66 22.37 2.44 0.84
CA ALA A 66 22.04 2.26 2.26
C ALA A 66 21.17 3.39 2.82
N ARG A 67 21.41 4.64 2.38
CA ARG A 67 20.61 5.82 2.75
C ARG A 67 19.12 5.66 2.46
N THR A 68 18.75 4.89 1.43
CA THR A 68 17.34 4.63 1.07
C THR A 68 16.64 3.74 2.09
N LEU A 69 17.40 2.90 2.82
CA LEU A 69 16.86 1.95 3.79
C LEU A 69 16.87 2.47 5.23
N THR A 70 17.66 3.51 5.51
CA THR A 70 17.80 4.10 6.84
C THR A 70 17.09 5.44 6.97
N ARG A 71 16.75 6.09 5.85
CA ARG A 71 15.95 7.31 5.89
C ARG A 71 14.54 6.97 6.39
N PRO A 72 13.99 7.72 7.35
CA PRO A 72 12.59 7.55 7.72
C PRO A 72 11.71 7.72 6.47
N PRO A 73 10.61 6.96 6.34
CA PRO A 73 9.70 7.10 5.21
C PRO A 73 9.13 8.52 5.21
N THR A 74 9.52 9.34 4.24
CA THR A 74 9.09 10.74 4.17
C THR A 74 8.16 11.02 2.99
N ALA A 75 7.01 11.64 3.24
CA ALA A 75 6.06 12.19 2.29
C ALA A 75 6.65 13.44 1.62
N GLU A 76 7.47 13.24 0.58
CA GLU A 76 8.26 14.32 -0.05
C GLU A 76 7.47 15.32 -0.90
N LEU A 77 6.27 15.78 -0.52
CA LEU A 77 5.46 16.66 -1.38
C LEU A 77 5.04 18.02 -0.80
N ALA A 78 5.37 18.37 0.44
CA ALA A 78 5.20 19.75 0.92
C ALA A 78 6.32 20.22 1.88
N PRO A 79 6.84 21.46 1.72
CA PRO A 79 7.75 22.06 2.70
C PRO A 79 7.09 22.14 4.07
N GLY A 80 7.65 21.45 5.07
CA GLY A 80 7.14 21.44 6.45
C GLY A 80 6.13 20.34 6.77
N GLN A 81 5.84 19.40 5.86
CA GLN A 81 5.06 18.21 6.19
C GLN A 81 5.89 17.29 7.10
N ARG A 82 5.42 17.03 8.31
CA ARG A 82 5.97 15.99 9.19
C ARG A 82 5.32 14.67 8.78
N ASP A 83 6.15 13.65 8.61
CA ASP A 83 5.73 12.33 8.10
C ASP A 83 4.87 11.53 9.08
N ASP A 84 4.79 12.02 10.31
CA ASP A 84 4.10 11.36 11.41
C ASP A 84 2.58 11.67 11.45
N ASP A 85 2.07 12.55 10.58
CA ASP A 85 0.70 13.08 10.72
C ASP A 85 -0.40 12.25 10.01
N ASP A 86 -0.08 11.33 9.08
CA ASP A 86 -1.11 10.72 8.21
C ASP A 86 -1.31 9.20 8.34
N LEU A 87 -0.29 8.41 8.72
CA LEU A 87 -0.39 6.95 8.84
C LEU A 87 0.36 6.42 10.07
N PRO A 88 -0.13 5.33 10.69
CA PRO A 88 0.65 4.64 11.71
C PRO A 88 1.95 4.06 11.12
N PRO A 89 3.00 3.85 11.93
CA PRO A 89 4.24 3.22 11.50
C PRO A 89 3.98 1.89 10.78
N TYR A 90 4.76 1.57 9.75
CA TYR A 90 4.53 0.35 8.95
C TYR A 90 4.62 -0.95 9.76
N ASP A 91 5.45 -0.98 10.82
CA ASP A 91 5.56 -2.12 11.73
C ASP A 91 4.26 -2.34 12.55
N LEU A 92 3.41 -1.31 12.66
CA LEU A 92 2.07 -1.38 13.24
C LEU A 92 0.99 -1.60 12.16
N LEU A 93 1.11 -0.90 11.03
CA LEU A 93 0.13 -0.96 9.93
C LEU A 93 0.07 -2.33 9.27
N ASP A 94 1.22 -2.88 8.87
CA ASP A 94 1.28 -4.11 8.07
C ASP A 94 0.66 -5.33 8.78
N PRO A 95 0.87 -5.55 10.10
CA PRO A 95 0.16 -6.59 10.84
C PRO A 95 -1.37 -6.42 10.84
N ILE A 96 -1.87 -5.20 11.02
CA ILE A 96 -3.32 -4.91 10.95
C ILE A 96 -3.85 -5.22 9.55
N LEU A 97 -3.13 -4.83 8.50
CA LEU A 97 -3.49 -5.13 7.12
C LEU A 97 -3.52 -6.63 6.85
N ALA A 98 -2.53 -7.38 7.33
CA ALA A 98 -2.49 -8.84 7.17
C ALA A 98 -3.68 -9.50 7.87
N ALA A 99 -3.94 -9.15 9.14
CA ALA A 99 -5.07 -9.66 9.90
C ALA A 99 -6.42 -9.38 9.21
N TYR A 100 -6.64 -8.14 8.75
CA TYR A 100 -7.90 -7.75 8.13
C TYR A 100 -8.07 -8.30 6.71
N LEU A 101 -7.05 -8.14 5.85
CA LEU A 101 -7.16 -8.45 4.42
C LEU A 101 -6.89 -9.91 4.11
N GLU A 102 -5.91 -10.53 4.78
CA GLU A 102 -5.45 -11.89 4.47
C GLU A 102 -6.16 -12.91 5.35
N GLU A 103 -6.25 -12.65 6.65
CA GLU A 103 -6.84 -13.58 7.62
C GLU A 103 -8.36 -13.41 7.79
N ASN A 104 -8.96 -12.36 7.20
CA ASN A 104 -10.39 -12.01 7.36
C ASN A 104 -10.81 -11.80 8.82
N LYS A 105 -9.92 -11.31 9.68
CA LYS A 105 -10.30 -10.96 11.06
C LYS A 105 -11.18 -9.72 11.07
N SER A 106 -12.21 -9.76 11.91
CA SER A 106 -13.06 -8.62 12.23
C SER A 106 -12.30 -7.55 13.02
N ILE A 107 -12.85 -6.33 13.07
CA ILE A 107 -12.29 -5.23 13.88
C ILE A 107 -12.09 -5.68 15.34
N ALA A 108 -13.08 -6.36 15.93
CA ALA A 108 -13.03 -6.83 17.30
C ALA A 108 -11.91 -7.86 17.54
N GLU A 109 -11.71 -8.79 16.61
CA GLU A 109 -10.62 -9.77 16.69
C GLU A 109 -9.24 -9.11 16.59
N ILE A 110 -9.10 -8.08 15.76
CA ILE A 110 -7.84 -7.34 15.63
C ILE A 110 -7.56 -6.55 16.91
N ILE A 111 -8.56 -5.91 17.51
CA ILE A 111 -8.41 -5.24 18.81
C ILE A 111 -7.99 -6.24 19.90
N ALA A 112 -8.59 -7.44 19.90
CA ALA A 112 -8.23 -8.51 20.82
C ALA A 112 -6.78 -9.04 20.65
N MET A 113 -6.13 -8.78 19.51
CA MET A 113 -4.69 -9.03 19.31
C MET A 113 -3.79 -8.00 20.01
N GLY A 114 -4.37 -6.96 20.62
CA GLY A 114 -3.64 -5.93 21.38
C GLY A 114 -3.37 -4.64 20.60
N PHE A 115 -4.00 -4.45 19.43
CA PHE A 115 -3.90 -3.20 18.67
C PHE A 115 -4.87 -2.15 19.24
N ASP A 116 -4.46 -0.88 19.19
CA ASP A 116 -5.30 0.24 19.60
C ASP A 116 -6.56 0.35 18.73
N GLN A 117 -7.73 0.49 19.37
CA GLN A 117 -9.02 0.53 18.70
C GLN A 117 -9.11 1.66 17.66
N ALA A 118 -8.67 2.87 18.01
CA ALA A 118 -8.77 4.01 17.12
C ALA A 118 -7.89 3.81 15.87
N VAL A 119 -6.72 3.19 16.03
CA VAL A 119 -5.84 2.85 14.90
C VAL A 119 -6.49 1.79 13.99
N VAL A 120 -7.03 0.71 14.55
CA VAL A 120 -7.66 -0.37 13.75
C VAL A 120 -8.86 0.17 12.96
N GLU A 121 -9.73 0.93 13.62
CA GLU A 121 -10.91 1.53 12.99
C GLU A 121 -10.52 2.51 11.86
N ASP A 122 -9.51 3.36 12.08
CA ASP A 122 -9.02 4.26 11.03
C ASP A 122 -8.46 3.50 9.82
N VAL A 123 -7.63 2.47 10.06
CA VAL A 123 -7.06 1.65 8.99
C VAL A 123 -8.15 0.97 8.18
N VAL A 124 -9.12 0.32 8.84
CA VAL A 124 -10.24 -0.35 8.15
C VAL A 124 -11.10 0.65 7.36
N ARG A 125 -11.38 1.82 7.95
CA ARG A 125 -12.09 2.92 7.27
C ARG A 125 -11.35 3.37 6.02
N ARG A 126 -10.02 3.57 6.10
CA ARG A 126 -9.19 3.95 4.94
C ARG A 126 -9.17 2.87 3.88
N ILE A 127 -9.09 1.59 4.26
CA ILE A 127 -9.21 0.48 3.31
C ILE A 127 -10.49 0.65 2.52
N ARG A 128 -11.63 0.72 3.20
CA ARG A 128 -12.94 0.78 2.54
C ARG A 128 -13.11 2.01 1.65
N ARG A 129 -12.77 3.21 2.16
CA ARG A 129 -12.91 4.47 1.44
C ARG A 129 -12.07 4.54 0.16
N ASN A 130 -10.94 3.86 0.10
CA ASN A 130 -10.00 3.94 -1.03
C ASN A 130 -10.20 2.83 -2.08
N GLU A 131 -11.31 2.09 -2.06
CA GLU A 131 -11.63 1.08 -3.08
C GLU A 131 -11.64 1.66 -4.50
N TYR A 132 -12.15 2.89 -4.68
CA TYR A 132 -12.20 3.56 -5.99
C TYR A 132 -10.82 3.80 -6.61
N LYS A 133 -9.79 4.08 -5.78
CA LYS A 133 -8.41 4.23 -6.25
C LYS A 133 -7.88 2.88 -6.71
N ARG A 134 -8.03 1.84 -5.88
CA ARG A 134 -7.52 0.49 -6.18
C ARG A 134 -8.13 -0.12 -7.44
N LYS A 135 -9.39 0.15 -7.76
CA LYS A 135 -10.00 -0.32 -9.02
C LYS A 135 -9.42 0.32 -10.28
N GLN A 136 -8.69 1.44 -10.14
CA GLN A 136 -8.00 2.11 -11.23
C GLN A 136 -6.49 1.85 -11.25
N ALA A 137 -5.98 1.04 -10.30
CA ALA A 137 -4.57 0.69 -10.25
C ALA A 137 -4.17 -0.18 -11.46
N ALA A 138 -2.91 -0.05 -11.88
CA ALA A 138 -2.32 -1.00 -12.81
C ALA A 138 -2.38 -2.43 -12.25
N ILE A 139 -2.32 -3.42 -13.14
CA ILE A 139 -2.31 -4.83 -12.75
C ILE A 139 -1.08 -5.09 -11.86
N GLY A 140 -1.27 -5.80 -10.74
CA GLY A 140 -0.22 -6.16 -9.80
C GLY A 140 0.15 -7.64 -9.86
N LEU A 141 1.37 -7.97 -9.43
CA LEU A 141 1.80 -9.35 -9.21
C LEU A 141 1.34 -9.80 -7.82
N LYS A 142 0.71 -10.97 -7.73
CA LYS A 142 0.26 -11.56 -6.46
C LYS A 142 1.39 -12.34 -5.82
N VAL A 143 1.73 -12.01 -4.58
CA VAL A 143 2.73 -12.74 -3.76
C VAL A 143 2.20 -13.19 -2.41
N THR A 144 1.02 -12.70 -2.01
CA THR A 144 0.34 -13.05 -0.76
C THR A 144 -0.88 -13.93 -1.00
N THR A 145 -1.58 -14.34 0.06
CA THR A 145 -2.81 -15.15 -0.06
C THR A 145 -3.95 -14.38 -0.74
N LYS A 146 -4.05 -13.07 -0.48
CA LYS A 146 -5.09 -12.17 -1.02
C LYS A 146 -4.50 -10.84 -1.50
N ALA A 147 -4.42 -10.71 -2.82
CA ALA A 147 -4.08 -9.46 -3.50
C ALA A 147 -5.32 -8.61 -3.80
N PHE A 148 -5.15 -7.30 -3.86
CA PHE A 148 -6.16 -6.39 -4.40
C PHE A 148 -6.44 -6.68 -5.88
N GLY A 149 -7.68 -6.46 -6.32
CA GLY A 149 -8.14 -6.83 -7.67
C GLY A 149 -8.87 -8.18 -7.64
N HIS A 150 -8.37 -9.19 -8.36
CA HIS A 150 -9.07 -10.48 -8.43
C HIS A 150 -9.17 -11.20 -7.09
N GLY A 151 -8.23 -11.00 -6.16
CA GLY A 151 -8.23 -11.63 -4.84
C GLY A 151 -9.17 -10.99 -3.81
N ARG A 152 -9.67 -9.77 -4.07
CA ARG A 152 -10.61 -9.06 -3.19
C ARG A 152 -11.52 -8.15 -4.00
N ARG A 153 -12.82 -8.50 -4.07
CA ARG A 153 -13.83 -7.77 -4.83
C ARG A 153 -14.82 -7.10 -3.89
N TYR A 154 -14.73 -5.78 -3.74
CA TYR A 154 -15.67 -4.98 -2.95
C TYR A 154 -16.37 -3.92 -3.82
N PRO A 155 -17.61 -3.51 -3.46
CA PRO A 155 -18.27 -2.38 -4.10
C PRO A 155 -17.52 -1.07 -3.84
N ILE A 156 -17.58 -0.12 -4.79
CA ILE A 156 -17.09 1.25 -4.57
C ILE A 156 -18.12 2.05 -3.76
N CYS A 157 -19.37 2.02 -4.20
CA CYS A 157 -20.48 2.70 -3.53
C CYS A 157 -21.07 1.76 -2.48
N GLU A 158 -20.72 1.99 -1.22
CA GLU A 158 -21.16 1.19 -0.09
C GLU A 158 -21.21 2.05 1.17
N ASN A 159 -22.08 1.69 2.12
CA ASN A 159 -22.21 2.33 3.44
C ASN A 159 -22.37 1.28 4.55
N TYR A 160 -21.69 0.15 4.41
CA TYR A 160 -21.73 -0.93 5.41
C TYR A 160 -21.16 -0.43 6.75
N GLN A 161 -21.66 -0.89 7.89
CA GLN A 161 -21.04 -0.60 9.18
C GLN A 161 -20.83 -1.91 9.92
N GLU A 162 -19.56 -2.23 10.16
CA GLU A 162 -19.19 -3.45 10.89
C GLU A 162 -19.51 -3.23 12.36
N GLY A 163 -20.39 -4.06 12.93
CA GLY A 163 -20.88 -3.89 14.30
C GLY A 163 -21.98 -2.83 14.48
N GLY A 164 -22.55 -2.29 13.39
CA GLY A 164 -23.76 -1.47 13.49
C GLY A 164 -24.98 -2.34 13.83
N ASN A 165 -25.74 -1.93 14.85
CA ASN A 165 -27.13 -2.38 15.06
C ASN A 165 -27.99 -2.01 13.85
#